data_AF-A0A498F9F6-F1
#
_entry.id   AF-A0A498F9F6-F1
#
_cell.length_a   1.000
_cell.length_b   1.000
_cell.length_c   1.000
_cell.angle_alpha   90.00
_cell.angle_beta   90.00
_cell.angle_gamma   90.00
#
_symmetry.space_group_name_H-M   'P 1'
#
loop_
_entity.id
_entity.type
_entity.pdbx_description
1 polymer ?
#
loop_
_entity_poly.entity_id
_entity_poly.type
_entity_poly.pdbx_seq_one_letter_code
_entity_poly.pdbx_strand_id
1 'polypeptide(L)'
;STDAMSEGRNLQFCNIMVNYDLPWNPMRVEQRIGRIHRIGQKRDVYVFNMALKDTVEEYVLERLYHKIDLFQQSVGELSAILTRLEESGKTFEDEIFERLVNADSEVDLENDFDAMAVDLQEQRELAEKLEEFNSGVLEGFDLGASDD
;
A
#
# COMPACT_ATOMS: atom_id res chain seq x y z
N SER A 1 -10.44 -14.96 16.57
CA SER A 1 -11.61 -14.13 16.24
C SER A 1 -11.09 -12.89 15.54
N THR A 2 -10.93 -12.95 14.22
CA THR A 2 -10.23 -11.93 13.41
C THR A 2 -11.14 -10.72 13.12
N ASP A 3 -12.47 -10.90 13.19
CA ASP A 3 -13.44 -9.82 12.97
C ASP A 3 -13.71 -8.93 14.20
N ALA A 4 -13.37 -9.36 15.42
CA ALA A 4 -13.60 -8.56 16.63
C ALA A 4 -12.72 -7.30 16.71
N MET A 5 -11.70 -7.19 15.85
CA MET A 5 -10.83 -6.00 15.71
C MET A 5 -11.37 -4.99 14.66
N SER A 6 -12.40 -5.37 13.89
CA SER A 6 -13.09 -4.50 12.93
C SER A 6 -13.89 -3.37 13.61
N GLU A 7 -14.24 -3.53 14.90
CA GLU A 7 -14.92 -2.53 15.71
C GLU A 7 -14.03 -1.36 16.14
N GLY A 8 -13.28 -0.74 15.23
CA GLY A 8 -12.72 0.61 15.39
C GLY A 8 -12.04 0.97 16.72
N ARG A 9 -11.48 -0.02 17.46
CA ARG A 9 -11.00 0.23 18.82
C ARG A 9 -9.73 1.05 18.78
N ASN A 10 -9.69 2.10 19.59
CA ASN A 10 -8.52 2.95 19.71
C ASN A 10 -7.45 2.21 20.52
N LEU A 11 -6.34 1.88 19.87
CA LEU A 11 -5.22 1.13 20.44
C LEU A 11 -3.95 1.99 20.54
N GLN A 12 -4.08 3.32 20.60
CA GLN A 12 -2.98 4.28 20.70
C GLN A 12 -2.02 4.06 21.90
N PHE A 13 -2.39 3.25 22.90
CA PHE A 13 -1.50 2.86 23.98
C PHE A 13 -0.54 1.72 23.60
N CYS A 14 -0.85 0.98 22.53
CA CYS A 14 0.00 -0.04 21.93
C CYS A 14 0.95 0.58 20.91
N ASN A 15 2.13 -0.03 20.75
CA ASN A 15 3.12 0.36 19.74
C ASN A 15 3.72 -0.87 19.01
N ILE A 16 3.18 -2.06 19.23
CA ILE A 16 3.60 -3.29 18.55
C ILE A 16 2.36 -3.92 17.92
N MET A 17 2.44 -4.22 16.63
CA MET A 17 1.45 -4.96 15.86
C MET A 17 2.08 -6.25 15.34
N VAL A 18 1.35 -7.36 15.47
CA VAL A 18 1.72 -8.64 14.87
C VAL A 18 0.57 -9.10 13.99
N ASN A 19 0.79 -9.12 12.68
CA ASN A 19 -0.14 -9.67 11.70
C ASN A 19 0.18 -11.16 11.52
N TYR A 20 -0.70 -12.03 12.00
CA TYR A 20 -0.63 -13.49 11.74
C TYR A 20 -1.12 -13.83 10.33
N ASP A 21 -2.07 -13.04 9.84
CA ASP A 21 -2.60 -13.05 8.48
C ASP A 21 -2.48 -11.63 7.89
N LEU A 22 -1.59 -11.47 6.90
CA LEU A 22 -1.47 -10.19 6.21
C LEU A 22 -2.52 -10.12 5.09
N PRO A 23 -3.43 -9.13 5.11
CA PRO A 23 -4.32 -8.93 3.98
C PRO A 23 -3.51 -8.49 2.77
N TRP A 24 -3.80 -9.07 1.60
CA TRP A 24 -3.11 -8.74 0.35
C TRP A 24 -3.40 -7.33 -0.14
N ASN A 25 -4.43 -6.67 0.38
CA ASN A 25 -4.73 -5.28 0.07
C ASN A 25 -3.90 -4.33 0.95
N PRO A 26 -2.99 -3.54 0.37
CA PRO A 26 -2.15 -2.61 1.12
C PRO A 26 -2.96 -1.61 1.97
N MET A 27 -4.10 -1.13 1.47
CA MET A 27 -4.96 -0.17 2.17
C MET A 27 -5.51 -0.76 3.48
N ARG A 28 -5.82 -2.07 3.49
CA ARG A 28 -6.28 -2.74 4.71
C ARG A 28 -5.18 -2.82 5.76
N VAL A 29 -3.93 -3.04 5.36
CA VAL A 29 -2.78 -3.04 6.28
C VAL A 29 -2.56 -1.65 6.84
N GLU A 30 -2.57 -0.61 6.00
CA GLU A 30 -2.36 0.77 6.43
C GLU A 30 -3.44 1.21 7.43
N GLN A 31 -4.70 0.87 7.18
CA GLN A 31 -5.78 1.12 8.13
C GLN A 31 -5.59 0.39 9.47
N ARG A 32 -4.97 -0.81 9.49
CA ARG A 32 -4.61 -1.50 10.73
C ARG A 32 -3.50 -0.74 11.45
N ILE A 33 -2.42 -0.34 10.77
CA ILE A 33 -1.32 0.42 11.33
C ILE A 33 -1.82 1.75 11.93
N GLY A 34 -2.73 2.44 11.22
CA GLY A 34 -3.39 3.66 11.68
C GLY A 34 -4.25 3.52 12.95
N ARG A 35 -4.45 2.31 13.51
CA ARG A 35 -5.07 2.10 14.84
C ARG A 35 -4.10 2.35 15.99
N ILE A 36 -2.80 2.21 15.74
CA ILE A 36 -1.72 2.36 16.74
C ILE A 36 -0.79 3.53 16.42
N HIS A 37 -0.57 3.83 15.14
CA HIS A 37 0.24 4.95 14.66
C HIS A 37 -0.68 6.15 14.39
N ARG A 38 -0.85 7.01 15.39
CA ARG A 38 -1.67 8.23 15.31
C ARG A 38 -0.96 9.41 15.97
N ILE A 39 -1.45 10.61 15.66
CA ILE A 39 -1.05 11.85 16.34
C ILE A 39 -1.15 11.65 17.87
N GLY A 40 -0.03 11.87 18.56
CA GLY A 40 0.09 11.70 20.01
C GLY A 40 0.79 10.41 20.44
N GLN A 41 1.05 9.46 19.54
CA GLN A 41 1.94 8.33 19.80
C GLN A 41 3.38 8.85 19.99
N LYS A 42 4.01 8.50 21.11
CA LYS A 42 5.39 8.94 21.46
C LYS A 42 6.43 7.85 21.35
N ARG A 43 5.99 6.62 21.09
CA ARG A 43 6.84 5.44 20.99
C ARG A 43 6.92 5.01 19.54
N ASP A 44 8.09 4.51 19.14
CA ASP A 44 8.24 3.87 17.84
C ASP A 44 7.24 2.72 17.71
N VAL A 45 6.60 2.67 16.54
CA VAL A 45 5.63 1.63 16.19
C VAL A 45 6.35 0.54 15.43
N TYR A 46 6.25 -0.69 15.92
CA TYR A 46 6.83 -1.87 15.28
C TYR A 46 5.71 -2.74 14.72
N VAL A 47 5.81 -3.08 13.43
CA VAL A 47 4.86 -3.94 12.73
C VAL A 47 5.59 -5.19 12.30
N PHE A 48 5.12 -6.35 12.77
CA PHE A 48 5.63 -7.66 12.40
C PHE A 48 4.58 -8.37 11.56
N ASN A 49 4.97 -8.79 10.36
CA ASN A 49 4.12 -9.57 9.48
C ASN A 49 4.64 -11.00 9.41
N MET A 50 3.79 -11.96 9.75
CA MET A 50 4.12 -13.38 9.64
C MET A 50 3.70 -13.87 8.25
N ALA A 51 4.62 -14.55 7.58
CA ALA A 51 4.37 -15.32 6.37
C ALA A 51 4.83 -16.76 6.58
N LEU A 52 4.19 -17.70 5.91
CA LEU A 52 4.67 -19.08 5.86
C LEU A 52 5.79 -19.14 4.82
N LYS A 53 6.84 -19.90 5.14
CA LYS A 53 7.97 -20.06 4.23
C LYS A 53 7.57 -20.94 3.05
N ASP A 54 8.12 -20.63 1.88
CA ASP A 54 7.92 -21.34 0.63
C ASP A 54 6.43 -21.32 0.21
N THR A 55 5.74 -20.21 0.50
CA THR A 55 4.34 -19.98 0.12
C THR A 55 4.15 -18.65 -0.59
N VAL A 56 3.00 -18.52 -1.28
CA VAL A 56 2.59 -17.30 -1.98
C VAL A 56 2.61 -16.07 -1.06
N GLU A 57 2.26 -16.24 0.22
CA GLU A 57 2.30 -15.17 1.20
C GLU A 57 3.72 -14.61 1.40
N GLU A 58 4.76 -15.45 1.41
CA GLU A 58 6.15 -14.99 1.47
C GLU A 58 6.53 -14.19 0.22
N TYR A 59 6.16 -14.69 -0.96
CA TYR A 59 6.41 -13.99 -2.23
C TYR A 59 5.76 -12.61 -2.29
N VAL A 60 4.48 -12.51 -1.93
CA VAL A 60 3.75 -11.24 -1.86
C VAL A 60 4.40 -10.30 -0.83
N LEU A 61 4.78 -10.82 0.34
CA LEU A 61 5.43 -10.03 1.39
C LEU A 61 6.78 -9.47 0.96
N GLU A 62 7.66 -10.32 0.42
CA GLU A 62 9.03 -9.96 0.07
C GLU A 62 9.12 -9.10 -1.20
N ARG A 63 8.31 -9.38 -2.23
CA ARG A 63 8.47 -8.73 -3.53
C ARG A 63 7.59 -7.52 -3.71
N LEU A 64 6.31 -7.59 -3.34
CA LEU A 64 5.41 -6.44 -3.51
C LEU A 64 5.61 -5.41 -2.42
N TYR A 65 5.61 -5.83 -1.16
CA TYR A 65 5.63 -4.86 -0.06
C TYR A 65 7.01 -4.27 0.23
N HIS A 66 8.08 -5.07 0.20
CA HIS A 66 9.43 -4.57 0.48
C HIS A 66 10.05 -3.81 -0.70
N LYS A 67 9.87 -4.26 -1.95
CA LYS A 67 10.51 -3.64 -3.12
C LYS A 67 9.91 -2.26 -3.46
N ILE A 68 8.60 -2.12 -3.27
CA ILE A 68 7.84 -0.92 -3.59
C ILE A 68 7.71 0.00 -2.37
N ASP A 69 8.13 -0.49 -1.20
CA ASP A 69 8.05 0.21 0.08
C ASP A 69 6.62 0.70 0.39
N LEU A 70 5.62 -0.12 0.00
CA LEU A 70 4.19 0.22 0.03
C LEU A 70 3.69 0.65 1.42
N PHE A 71 4.32 0.16 2.49
CA PHE A 71 3.92 0.47 3.87
C PHE A 71 4.61 1.70 4.48
N GLN A 72 5.64 2.25 3.82
CA GLN A 72 6.20 3.55 4.23
C GLN A 72 5.53 4.72 3.50
N GLN A 73 4.64 4.43 2.55
CA GLN A 73 3.92 5.43 1.78
C GLN A 73 2.87 6.15 2.63
N SER A 74 2.55 7.38 2.23
CA SER A 74 1.40 8.10 2.76
C SER A 74 0.09 7.49 2.25
N VAL A 75 -0.99 7.70 3.01
CA VAL A 75 -2.33 7.23 2.63
C VAL A 75 -2.78 7.80 1.27
N GLY A 76 -2.32 9.00 0.91
CA GLY A 76 -2.65 9.65 -0.36
C GLY A 76 -2.02 8.93 -1.56
N GLU A 77 -0.71 8.69 -1.50
CA GLU A 77 0.04 7.98 -2.54
C GLU A 77 -0.52 6.56 -2.76
N LEU A 78 -0.80 5.85 -1.67
CA LEU A 78 -1.38 4.50 -1.75
C LEU A 78 -2.76 4.49 -2.41
N SER A 79 -3.59 5.49 -2.09
CA SER A 79 -4.93 5.62 -2.69
C SER A 79 -4.85 5.91 -4.18
N ALA A 80 -3.90 6.75 -4.61
CA ALA A 80 -3.72 7.07 -6.03
C ALA A 80 -3.31 5.84 -6.85
N ILE A 81 -2.38 5.03 -6.33
CA ILE A 81 -1.94 3.78 -6.98
C ILE A 81 -3.12 2.80 -7.11
N LEU A 82 -3.85 2.57 -6.02
CA LEU A 82 -4.98 1.63 -6.01
C LEU A 82 -6.13 2.10 -6.90
N THR A 83 -6.42 3.39 -6.95
CA THR A 83 -7.48 3.94 -7.80
C THR A 83 -7.20 3.67 -9.28
N ARG A 84 -5.95 3.84 -9.73
CA ARG A 84 -5.58 3.52 -11.11
C ARG A 84 -5.70 2.03 -11.44
N LEU A 85 -5.39 1.18 -10.47
CA LEU A 85 -5.61 -0.26 -10.64
C LEU A 85 -7.10 -0.57 -10.76
N GLU A 86 -7.94 0.03 -9.93
CA GLU A 86 -9.40 -0.11 -10.01
C GLU A 86 -9.99 0.44 -11.32
N GLU A 87 -9.41 1.50 -11.90
CA GLU A 87 -9.77 2.03 -13.23
C GLU A 87 -9.53 1.01 -14.35
N SER A 88 -8.57 0.08 -14.17
CA SER A 88 -8.37 -1.05 -15.09
C SER A 88 -9.46 -2.13 -14.99
N GLY A 89 -10.37 -2.00 -14.01
CA GLY A 89 -11.50 -2.90 -13.77
C GLY A 89 -11.21 -4.06 -12.81
N LYS A 90 -10.05 -4.05 -12.15
CA LYS A 90 -9.63 -5.09 -11.21
C LYS A 90 -9.26 -4.51 -9.86
N THR A 91 -9.56 -5.23 -8.78
CA THR A 91 -9.01 -4.89 -7.47
C THR A 91 -7.57 -5.38 -7.33
N PHE A 92 -6.84 -4.87 -6.34
CA PHE A 92 -5.50 -5.36 -6.04
C PHE A 92 -5.52 -6.87 -5.75
N GLU A 93 -6.47 -7.33 -4.95
CA GLU A 93 -6.64 -8.75 -4.65
C GLU A 93 -6.90 -9.60 -5.90
N ASP A 94 -7.70 -9.11 -6.84
CA ASP A 94 -7.98 -9.81 -8.11
C ASP A 94 -6.72 -9.96 -8.95
N GLU A 95 -5.90 -8.91 -9.05
CA GLU A 95 -4.66 -8.93 -9.83
C GLU A 95 -3.63 -9.92 -9.25
N ILE A 96 -3.50 -9.97 -7.92
CA ILE A 96 -2.67 -10.97 -7.22
C ILE A 96 -3.19 -12.38 -7.50
N PHE A 97 -4.51 -12.58 -7.38
CA PHE A 97 -5.13 -13.88 -7.56
C PHE A 97 -5.00 -14.38 -9.01
N GLU A 98 -5.22 -13.52 -10.00
CA GLU A 98 -5.06 -13.89 -11.41
C GLU A 98 -3.63 -14.32 -11.74
N ARG A 99 -2.62 -13.58 -11.28
CA ARG A 99 -1.21 -13.96 -11.48
C ARG A 99 -0.88 -15.29 -10.81
N LEU A 100 -1.41 -15.52 -9.61
CA LEU A 100 -1.23 -16.78 -8.91
C LEU A 100 -1.84 -17.97 -9.67
N VAL A 101 -3.05 -17.81 -10.21
CA VAL A 101 -3.76 -18.89 -10.92
C VAL A 101 -3.18 -19.17 -12.30
N ASN A 102 -2.64 -18.14 -12.97
CA ASN A 102 -2.11 -18.26 -14.33
C ASN A 102 -0.63 -18.67 -14.38
N ALA A 103 0.10 -18.65 -13.26
CA ALA A 103 1.49 -19.06 -13.24
C ALA A 103 1.64 -20.57 -13.42
N ASP A 104 2.36 -20.97 -14.48
CA ASP A 104 2.65 -22.38 -14.78
C ASP A 104 3.78 -22.96 -13.91
N SER A 105 4.61 -22.09 -13.31
CA SER A 105 5.70 -22.47 -12.42
C SER A 105 6.00 -21.40 -11.38
N GLU A 106 6.77 -21.76 -10.36
CA GLU A 106 7.25 -20.82 -9.33
C GLU A 106 8.13 -19.71 -9.91
N VAL A 107 8.90 -20.01 -10.96
CA VAL A 107 9.72 -19.01 -11.66
C VAL A 107 8.85 -18.04 -12.45
N ASP A 108 7.78 -18.54 -13.09
CA ASP A 108 6.84 -17.67 -13.81
C ASP A 108 6.10 -16.76 -12.83
N LEU A 109 5.68 -17.30 -11.69
CA LEU A 109 5.07 -16.54 -10.61
C LEU A 109 5.99 -15.44 -10.09
N GLU A 110 7.27 -15.76 -9.86
CA GLU A 110 8.27 -14.78 -9.42
C GLU A 110 8.44 -13.64 -10.44
N ASN A 111 8.56 -13.97 -11.73
CA ASN A 111 8.68 -12.98 -12.79
C ASN A 111 7.42 -12.10 -12.90
N ASP A 112 6.24 -12.69 -12.76
CA ASP A 112 4.96 -11.96 -12.80
C ASP A 112 4.83 -10.98 -11.62
N PHE A 113 5.21 -11.39 -10.42
CA PHE A 113 5.20 -10.49 -9.26
C PHE A 113 6.27 -9.40 -9.34
N ASP A 114 7.46 -9.71 -9.87
CA ASP A 114 8.49 -8.70 -10.10
C ASP A 114 8.04 -7.68 -11.15
N ALA A 115 7.37 -8.11 -12.22
CA ALA A 115 6.80 -7.21 -13.22
C ALA A 115 5.68 -6.33 -12.63
N MET A 116 4.80 -6.91 -11.80
CA MET A 116 3.78 -6.15 -11.07
C MET A 116 4.41 -5.10 -10.14
N ALA A 117 5.48 -5.46 -9.45
CA ALA A 117 6.16 -4.53 -8.56
C ALA A 117 6.77 -3.33 -9.31
N VAL A 118 7.32 -3.56 -10.49
CA VAL A 118 7.83 -2.49 -11.37
C VAL A 118 6.69 -1.58 -11.84
N ASP A 119 5.58 -2.16 -12.33
CA ASP A 119 4.43 -1.36 -12.78
C ASP A 119 3.87 -0.48 -11.66
N LEU A 120 3.66 -1.04 -10.46
CA LEU A 120 3.21 -0.26 -9.31
C LEU A 120 4.18 0.86 -8.92
N GLN A 121 5.49 0.64 -9.04
CA GLN A 121 6.49 1.67 -8.81
C GLN A 121 6.41 2.78 -9.86
N GLU A 122 6.23 2.45 -11.14
CA GLU A 122 6.02 3.45 -12.20
C GLU A 122 4.73 4.25 -11.99
N GLN A 123 3.65 3.58 -11.58
CA GLN A 123 2.39 4.24 -11.22
C GLN A 123 2.58 5.22 -10.07
N ARG A 124 3.36 4.86 -9.05
CA ARG A 124 3.74 5.73 -7.94
C ARG A 124 4.48 6.97 -8.43
N GLU A 125 5.56 6.79 -9.18
CA GLU A 125 6.36 7.92 -9.70
C GLU A 125 5.51 8.86 -10.57
N LEU A 126 4.55 8.32 -11.33
CA LEU A 126 3.62 9.12 -12.11
C LEU A 126 2.60 9.86 -11.22
N ALA A 127 2.14 9.25 -10.13
CA ALA A 127 1.25 9.90 -9.16
C ALA A 127 1.96 11.07 -8.45
N GLU A 128 3.19 10.87 -7.99
CA GLU A 128 4.03 11.92 -7.39
C GLU A 128 4.24 13.10 -8.34
N LYS A 129 4.62 12.83 -9.61
CA LYS A 129 4.81 13.89 -10.62
C LYS A 129 3.53 14.68 -10.91
N LEU A 130 2.38 14.02 -10.90
CA LEU A 130 1.08 14.68 -11.12
C LEU A 130 0.72 15.59 -9.93
N GLU A 131 1.00 15.16 -8.71
CA GLU A 131 0.80 15.97 -7.51
C GLU A 131 1.71 17.21 -7.52
N GLU A 132 3.00 17.03 -7.84
CA GLU A 132 3.96 18.13 -8.00
C GLU A 132 3.53 19.12 -9.09
N PHE A 133 3.10 18.61 -10.26
CA PHE A 133 2.60 19.44 -11.34
C PHE A 133 1.35 20.24 -10.93
N ASN A 134 0.37 19.58 -10.30
CA ASN A 134 -0.85 20.24 -9.84
C ASN A 134 -0.55 21.34 -8.80
N SER A 135 0.36 21.07 -7.85
CA SER A 135 0.79 22.07 -6.88
C SER A 135 1.44 23.27 -7.57
N GLY A 136 2.38 23.03 -8.49
CA GLY A 136 3.07 24.11 -9.21
C GLY A 136 2.16 24.92 -10.12
N VAL A 137 1.15 24.30 -10.74
CA VAL A 137 0.12 25.01 -11.53
C VAL A 137 -0.72 25.90 -10.61
N LEU A 138 -1.19 25.38 -9.47
CA LEU A 138 -2.01 26.16 -8.54
C LEU A 138 -1.24 27.35 -7.94
N GLU A 139 0.03 27.17 -7.59
CA GLU A 139 0.91 28.28 -7.17
C GLU A 139 1.10 29.32 -8.27
N GLY A 140 1.18 28.89 -9.54
CA GLY A 140 1.27 29.78 -10.69
C GLY A 140 -0.01 30.59 -10.97
N PHE A 141 -1.18 30.07 -10.58
CA PHE A 141 -2.46 30.77 -10.70
C PHE A 141 -2.72 31.78 -9.56
N ASP A 142 -2.15 31.56 -8.37
CA ASP A 142 -2.33 32.45 -7.20
C ASP A 142 -1.53 33.77 -7.28
N LEU A 143 -0.66 33.93 -8.29
CA LEU A 143 0.08 35.18 -8.56
C LEU A 143 -0.68 36.18 -9.46
N GLY A 144 -1.93 35.88 -9.82
CA GLY A 144 -2.77 36.73 -10.69
C GLY A 144 -3.84 37.54 -9.99
N ALA A 145 -3.97 37.46 -8.65
CA ALA A 145 -5.07 38.07 -7.90
C ALA A 145 -4.61 38.92 -6.71
N SER A 146 -3.82 39.97 -6.98
CA SER A 146 -3.62 41.16 -6.13
C SER A 146 -2.88 42.21 -6.98
N ASP A 147 -3.28 43.47 -7.15
CA ASP A 147 -4.21 44.34 -6.45
C ASP A 147 -4.74 45.42 -7.42
N ASP A 148 -5.87 46.05 -7.04
CA ASP A 148 -6.34 47.36 -7.51
C ASP A 148 -5.28 48.49 -7.34
#